data_AF-A0A1M7Z9L4-F1
#
_entry.id   AF-A0A1M7Z9L4-F1
#
_cell.length_a   1.000
_cell.length_b   1.000
_cell.length_c   1.000
_cell.angle_alpha   90.00
_cell.angle_beta   90.00
_cell.angle_gamma   90.00
#
_symmetry.space_group_name_H-M   'P 1'
#
loop_
_entity.id
_entity.type
_entity.pdbx_description
1 polymer ?
#
loop_
_entity_poly.entity_id
_entity_poly.type
_entity_poly.pdbx_seq_one_letter_code
_entity_poly.pdbx_strand_id
1 'polypeptide(L)'
;MSRFLIVLIPILSIITFHGIFWWLDITLKNRGLKNQNQDQNYGKDFSILYDNILKNKSKHRTQYLSAFSAIIFCLISFIGISVWLMFDLDDHKCVLFENYLEQNVNSKIDSIYIDYQNHSIKTLKLKNQESNSSILIYRPDLYGFLQKGDSIVKLKTSPNIQVFREENFFNFEVLKKEFCQE
;
A
#
# COMPACT_ATOMS: atom_id res chain seq x y z
N MET A 1 13.81 -1.84 -6.15
CA MET A 1 13.69 -3.15 -6.84
C MET A 1 12.36 -3.87 -6.54
N SER A 2 11.80 -3.79 -5.31
CA SER A 2 10.54 -4.49 -4.98
C SER A 2 9.31 -4.00 -5.77
N ARG A 3 9.23 -2.70 -6.12
CA ARG A 3 8.11 -2.11 -6.88
C ARG A 3 7.91 -2.73 -8.26
N PHE A 4 8.98 -3.17 -8.93
CA PHE A 4 8.90 -3.80 -10.25
C PHE A 4 8.32 -5.22 -10.16
N LEU A 5 8.67 -5.97 -9.11
CA LEU A 5 8.14 -7.32 -8.87
C LEU A 5 6.64 -7.31 -8.58
N ILE A 6 6.14 -6.30 -7.86
CA ILE A 6 4.71 -6.17 -7.53
C ILE A 6 3.84 -6.01 -8.79
N VAL A 7 4.33 -5.33 -9.82
CA VAL A 7 3.63 -5.18 -11.11
C VAL A 7 3.84 -6.39 -12.02
N LEU A 8 5.02 -7.03 -11.96
CA LEU A 8 5.36 -8.15 -12.82
C LEU A 8 4.59 -9.44 -12.48
N ILE A 9 4.38 -9.72 -11.18
CA ILE A 9 3.69 -10.92 -10.70
C ILE A 9 2.23 -11.05 -11.22
N PRO A 10 1.37 -10.01 -11.17
CA PRO A 10 0.02 -10.10 -11.71
C PRO A 10 0.01 -10.26 -13.24
N ILE A 11 0.96 -9.63 -13.95
CA ILE A 11 1.07 -9.77 -15.41
C ILE A 11 1.48 -11.20 -15.80
N LEU A 12 2.50 -11.75 -15.13
CA LEU A 12 2.97 -13.13 -15.38
C LEU A 12 1.91 -14.18 -15.01
N SER A 13 1.12 -13.95 -13.96
CA SER A 13 0.02 -14.85 -13.58
C SER A 13 -1.12 -14.85 -14.60
N ILE A 14 -1.46 -13.70 -15.20
CA ILE A 14 -2.44 -13.63 -16.30
C ILE A 14 -1.93 -14.37 -17.55
N ILE A 15 -0.66 -14.16 -17.93
CA ILE A 15 -0.05 -14.81 -19.10
C ILE A 15 -0.03 -16.33 -18.91
N THR A 16 0.41 -16.80 -17.75
CA THR A 16 0.48 -18.25 -17.45
C THR A 16 -0.91 -18.88 -17.41
N PHE A 17 -1.90 -18.21 -16.82
CA PHE A 17 -3.29 -18.67 -16.82
C PHE A 17 -3.83 -18.84 -18.24
N HIS A 18 -3.69 -17.83 -19.10
CA HIS A 18 -4.12 -17.93 -20.51
C HIS A 18 -3.37 -19.02 -21.29
N GLY A 19 -2.07 -19.17 -21.05
CA GLY A 19 -1.26 -20.23 -21.67
C GLY A 19 -1.76 -21.63 -21.32
N ILE A 20 -2.12 -21.87 -20.05
CA ILE A 20 -2.67 -23.16 -19.60
C ILE A 20 -4.01 -23.45 -20.28
N PHE A 21 -4.91 -22.48 -20.36
CA PHE A 21 -6.22 -22.68 -21.01
C PHE A 21 -6.08 -22.97 -22.51
N TRP A 22 -5.18 -22.25 -23.20
CA TRP A 22 -4.90 -22.50 -24.61
C TRP A 22 -4.31 -23.89 -24.85
N TRP A 23 -3.34 -24.31 -24.03
CA TRP A 23 -2.75 -25.65 -24.11
C TRP A 23 -3.80 -26.76 -23.88
N LEU A 24 -4.71 -26.53 -22.93
CA LEU A 24 -5.76 -27.48 -22.59
C LEU A 24 -6.78 -27.62 -23.72
N ASP A 25 -7.14 -26.53 -24.40
CA ASP A 25 -8.00 -26.54 -25.60
C ASP A 25 -7.38 -27.33 -26.75
N ILE A 26 -6.10 -27.10 -27.06
CA ILE A 26 -5.36 -27.86 -28.09
C ILE A 26 -5.31 -29.35 -27.76
N THR A 27 -5.01 -29.67 -26.49
CA THR A 27 -4.90 -31.08 -26.05
C THR A 27 -6.23 -31.81 -26.18
N LEU A 28 -7.36 -31.14 -25.87
CA LEU A 28 -8.69 -31.72 -26.04
C LEU A 28 -9.05 -31.91 -27.51
N LYS A 29 -8.75 -30.95 -28.39
CA LYS A 29 -8.96 -31.07 -29.85
C LYS A 29 -8.20 -32.25 -30.43
N ASN A 30 -6.94 -32.44 -30.04
CA ASN A 30 -6.09 -33.52 -30.54
C ASN A 30 -6.51 -34.91 -30.03
N ARG A 31 -7.16 -34.99 -28.86
CA ARG A 31 -7.71 -36.26 -28.34
C ARG A 31 -9.04 -36.64 -28.99
N GLY A 32 -9.88 -35.67 -29.35
CA GLY A 32 -11.17 -35.91 -30.02
C GLY A 32 -11.05 -36.36 -31.48
N LEU A 33 -9.97 -35.99 -32.17
CA LEU A 33 -9.75 -36.32 -33.59
C LEU A 33 -9.27 -37.76 -33.86
N LYS A 34 -8.93 -38.54 -32.82
CA LYS A 34 -8.40 -39.91 -33.01
C LYS A 34 -9.44 -41.02 -33.23
N ASN A 35 -10.75 -40.72 -33.17
CA ASN A 35 -11.83 -41.71 -33.37
C ASN A 35 -12.58 -41.52 -34.70
N GLN A 36 -11.86 -41.36 -35.82
CA GLN A 36 -12.44 -41.43 -37.17
C GLN A 36 -12.08 -42.77 -37.82
N ASN A 37 -12.84 -43.82 -37.50
CA ASN A 37 -13.02 -45.02 -38.33
C ASN A 37 -14.22 -45.83 -37.81
N GLN A 38 -15.43 -45.26 -37.85
CA GLN A 38 -16.66 -46.07 -37.76
C GLN A 38 -17.87 -45.30 -38.32
N ASP A 39 -18.50 -45.92 -39.32
CA ASP A 39 -19.82 -45.70 -39.94
C ASP A 39 -20.40 -44.28 -40.09
N GLN A 40 -20.56 -43.90 -41.37
CA GLN A 40 -20.98 -42.59 -41.84
C GLN A 40 -22.43 -42.17 -41.47
N ASN A 41 -23.24 -43.06 -40.88
CA ASN A 41 -24.59 -42.71 -40.41
C ASN A 41 -24.68 -42.45 -38.89
N TYR A 42 -23.68 -42.84 -38.10
CA TYR A 42 -23.60 -42.46 -36.68
C TYR A 42 -23.12 -41.01 -36.49
N GLY A 43 -22.38 -40.48 -37.48
CA GLY A 43 -21.81 -39.14 -37.44
C GLY A 43 -22.84 -38.00 -37.46
N LYS A 44 -24.00 -38.19 -38.11
CA LYS A 44 -25.06 -37.17 -38.17
C LYS A 44 -25.84 -37.06 -36.85
N ASP A 45 -26.18 -38.20 -36.25
CA ASP A 45 -26.88 -38.19 -34.95
C ASP A 45 -25.93 -37.81 -33.81
N PHE A 46 -24.66 -38.20 -33.88
CA PHE A 46 -23.66 -37.77 -32.91
C PHE A 46 -23.27 -36.30 -33.09
N SER A 47 -23.21 -35.75 -34.31
CA SER A 47 -22.97 -34.31 -34.49
C SER A 47 -24.11 -33.48 -33.92
N ILE A 48 -25.36 -33.92 -34.06
CA ILE A 48 -26.53 -33.25 -33.46
C ILE A 48 -26.51 -33.38 -31.94
N LEU A 49 -26.16 -34.55 -31.39
CA LEU A 49 -26.03 -34.74 -29.95
C LEU A 49 -24.85 -33.94 -29.38
N TYR A 50 -23.72 -33.89 -30.08
CA TYR A 50 -22.52 -33.16 -29.73
C TYR A 50 -22.74 -31.65 -29.82
N ASP A 51 -23.39 -31.16 -30.88
CA ASP A 51 -23.79 -29.76 -31.00
C ASP A 51 -24.81 -29.39 -29.94
N ASN A 52 -25.78 -30.26 -29.60
CA ASN A 52 -26.71 -29.99 -28.51
C ASN A 52 -26.01 -30.03 -27.14
N ILE A 53 -25.05 -30.92 -26.91
CA ILE A 53 -24.25 -30.95 -25.68
C ILE A 53 -23.31 -29.75 -25.61
N LEU A 54 -22.71 -29.30 -26.71
CA LEU A 54 -21.88 -28.09 -26.75
C LEU A 54 -22.73 -26.83 -26.59
N LYS A 55 -23.85 -26.72 -27.29
CA LYS A 55 -24.74 -25.56 -27.32
C LYS A 55 -25.52 -25.43 -26.00
N ASN A 56 -25.80 -26.53 -25.30
CA ASN A 56 -26.38 -26.53 -23.96
C ASN A 56 -25.31 -26.42 -22.85
N LYS A 57 -24.06 -26.88 -23.07
CA LYS A 57 -22.91 -26.55 -22.20
C LYS A 57 -22.42 -25.11 -22.35
N SER A 58 -22.69 -24.43 -23.46
CA SER A 58 -21.97 -23.19 -23.82
C SER A 58 -22.40 -21.97 -23.04
N LYS A 59 -23.65 -21.85 -22.58
CA LYS A 59 -24.07 -20.61 -21.91
C LYS A 59 -23.69 -20.61 -20.44
N HIS A 60 -24.09 -21.65 -19.69
CA HIS A 60 -23.82 -21.73 -18.26
C HIS A 60 -22.32 -21.94 -17.95
N ARG A 61 -21.60 -22.79 -18.68
CA ARG A 61 -20.16 -22.99 -18.43
C ARG A 61 -19.34 -21.74 -18.75
N THR A 62 -19.69 -21.02 -19.81
CA THR A 62 -19.02 -19.76 -20.17
C THR A 62 -19.36 -18.66 -19.16
N GLN A 63 -20.59 -18.60 -18.66
CA GLN A 63 -20.98 -17.72 -17.56
C GLN A 63 -20.19 -18.04 -16.27
N TYR A 64 -20.09 -19.31 -15.88
CA TYR A 64 -19.29 -19.72 -14.72
C TYR A 64 -17.81 -19.40 -14.89
N LEU A 65 -17.22 -19.66 -16.06
CA LEU A 65 -15.83 -19.31 -16.33
C LEU A 65 -15.61 -17.80 -16.31
N SER A 66 -16.53 -17.00 -16.87
CA SER A 66 -16.45 -15.53 -16.83
C SER A 66 -16.60 -14.97 -15.41
N ALA A 67 -17.50 -15.56 -14.61
CA ALA A 67 -17.71 -15.17 -13.22
C ALA A 67 -16.48 -15.52 -12.38
N PHE A 68 -15.93 -16.73 -12.58
CA PHE A 68 -14.72 -17.16 -11.89
C PHE A 68 -13.50 -16.32 -12.27
N SER A 69 -13.32 -15.98 -13.55
CA SER A 69 -12.24 -15.08 -13.98
C SER A 69 -12.40 -13.68 -13.40
N ALA A 70 -13.63 -13.17 -13.30
CA ALA A 70 -13.90 -11.87 -12.68
C ALA A 70 -13.54 -11.88 -11.19
N ILE A 71 -13.87 -12.96 -10.46
CA ILE A 71 -13.50 -13.13 -9.05
C ILE A 71 -11.98 -13.15 -8.87
N ILE A 72 -11.26 -13.90 -9.70
CA ILE A 72 -9.79 -13.94 -9.67
C ILE A 72 -9.21 -12.56 -9.93
N PHE A 73 -9.73 -11.83 -10.93
CA PHE A 73 -9.27 -10.48 -11.23
C PHE A 73 -9.48 -9.53 -10.05
N CYS A 74 -10.67 -9.56 -9.43
CA CYS A 74 -10.95 -8.77 -8.23
C CYS A 74 -10.00 -9.09 -7.08
N LEU A 75 -9.68 -10.37 -6.84
CA LEU A 75 -8.73 -10.78 -5.80
C LEU A 75 -7.33 -10.25 -6.06
N ILE A 76 -6.84 -10.38 -7.30
CA ILE A 76 -5.51 -9.88 -7.69
C ILE A 76 -5.45 -8.35 -7.55
N SER A 77 -6.47 -7.63 -8.01
CA SER A 77 -6.54 -6.17 -7.86
C SER A 77 -6.57 -5.76 -6.38
N PHE A 78 -7.36 -6.46 -5.55
CA PHE A 78 -7.45 -6.15 -4.12
C PHE A 78 -6.11 -6.36 -3.39
N ILE A 79 -5.41 -7.46 -3.67
CA ILE A 79 -4.07 -7.71 -3.12
C ILE A 79 -3.09 -6.64 -3.61
N GLY A 80 -3.11 -6.30 -4.91
CA GLY A 80 -2.26 -5.26 -5.47
C GLY A 80 -2.45 -3.90 -4.80
N ILE A 81 -3.71 -3.48 -4.60
CA ILE A 81 -4.05 -2.23 -3.91
C ILE A 81 -3.60 -2.28 -2.44
N SER A 82 -3.85 -3.39 -1.74
CA SER A 82 -3.49 -3.54 -0.32
C SER A 82 -1.98 -3.44 -0.12
N VAL A 83 -1.20 -4.09 -0.98
CA VAL A 83 0.27 -4.02 -0.95
C VAL A 83 0.74 -2.60 -1.30
N TRP A 84 0.15 -1.96 -2.32
CA TRP A 84 0.50 -0.59 -2.68
C TRP A 84 0.26 0.39 -1.52
N LEU A 85 -0.90 0.31 -0.86
CA LEU A 85 -1.23 1.14 0.31
C LEU A 85 -0.28 0.92 1.48
N MET A 86 0.15 -0.33 1.74
CA MET A 86 1.13 -0.60 2.80
C MET A 86 2.47 0.10 2.54
N PHE A 87 2.99 0.05 1.30
CA PHE A 87 4.26 0.69 0.97
C PHE A 87 4.19 2.22 0.96
N ASP A 88 3.07 2.81 0.52
CA ASP A 88 2.90 4.27 0.50
C ASP A 88 2.86 4.87 1.91
N LEU A 89 2.25 4.15 2.87
CA LEU A 89 2.22 4.55 4.28
C LEU A 89 3.59 4.55 4.94
N ASP A 90 4.47 3.60 4.60
CA ASP A 90 5.80 3.52 5.20
C ASP A 90 6.75 4.58 4.63
N ASP A 91 6.68 4.87 3.32
CA ASP A 91 7.40 5.99 2.72
C ASP A 91 7.01 7.33 3.38
N HIS A 92 5.72 7.53 3.66
CA HIS A 92 5.23 8.79 4.22
C HIS A 92 5.76 9.07 5.64
N LYS A 93 5.92 8.03 6.47
CA LYS A 93 6.46 8.21 7.83
C LYS A 93 7.93 8.61 7.82
N CYS A 94 8.74 8.07 6.90
CA CYS A 94 10.13 8.50 6.76
C CYS A 94 10.25 9.94 6.25
N VAL A 95 9.34 10.38 5.38
CA VAL A 95 9.28 11.79 4.94
C VAL A 95 9.03 12.74 6.12
N LEU A 96 8.27 12.33 7.15
CA LEU A 96 8.09 13.15 8.35
C LEU A 96 9.40 13.36 9.11
N PHE A 97 10.26 12.35 9.16
CA PHE A 97 11.59 12.48 9.79
C PHE A 97 12.51 13.39 8.97
N GLU A 98 12.51 13.28 7.64
CA GLU A 98 13.26 14.19 6.78
C GLU A 98 12.78 15.64 6.93
N ASN A 99 11.46 15.87 6.90
CA ASN A 99 10.87 17.18 7.16
C ASN A 99 11.26 17.71 8.55
N TYR A 100 11.29 16.83 9.56
CA TYR A 100 11.76 17.18 10.88
C TYR A 100 13.24 17.61 10.84
N LEU A 101 14.12 16.87 10.16
CA LEU A 101 15.54 17.25 10.01
C LEU A 101 15.71 18.59 9.29
N GLU A 102 14.83 18.96 8.37
CA GLU A 102 14.92 20.24 7.66
C GLU A 102 14.53 21.48 8.48
N GLN A 103 13.79 21.30 9.58
CA GLN A 103 13.34 22.42 10.40
C GLN A 103 14.50 23.10 11.14
N ASN A 104 14.43 24.42 11.29
CA ASN A 104 15.31 25.18 12.16
C ASN A 104 14.46 26.00 13.13
N VAL A 105 14.79 25.90 14.41
CA VAL A 105 13.95 26.41 15.50
C VAL A 105 14.85 27.08 16.51
N ASN A 106 14.54 28.32 16.84
CA ASN A 106 15.10 29.02 17.97
C ASN A 106 14.03 29.97 18.50
N SER A 107 13.30 29.54 19.52
CA SER A 107 12.13 30.29 19.98
C SER A 107 11.70 29.90 21.39
N LYS A 108 10.86 30.73 21.99
CA LYS A 108 10.27 30.50 23.31
C LYS A 108 8.86 29.93 23.17
N ILE A 109 8.51 28.96 24.02
CA ILE A 109 7.16 28.37 24.00
C ILE A 109 6.15 29.39 24.52
N ASP A 110 5.22 29.78 23.66
CA ASP A 110 4.10 30.66 24.05
C ASP A 110 2.93 29.87 24.62
N SER A 111 2.54 28.82 23.90
CA SER A 111 1.42 27.96 24.24
C SER A 111 1.62 26.55 23.70
N ILE A 112 1.06 25.60 24.44
CA ILE A 112 1.10 24.19 24.12
C ILE A 112 -0.35 23.78 23.84
N TYR A 113 -0.64 23.22 22.66
CA TYR A 113 -1.99 22.81 22.30
C TYR A 113 -2.04 21.40 21.71
N ILE A 114 -3.16 20.71 21.94
CA ILE A 114 -3.42 19.39 21.35
C ILE A 114 -4.50 19.60 20.29
N ASP A 115 -4.19 19.21 19.06
CA ASP A 115 -5.20 19.17 18.01
C ASP A 115 -5.98 17.85 18.13
N TYR A 116 -7.13 17.92 18.79
CA TYR A 116 -8.02 16.76 18.96
C TYR A 116 -8.70 16.33 17.65
N GLN A 117 -8.83 17.23 16.66
CA GLN A 117 -9.51 16.90 15.40
C GLN A 117 -8.61 16.08 14.48
N ASN A 118 -7.30 16.28 14.56
CA ASN A 118 -6.32 15.61 13.72
C ASN A 118 -5.65 14.44 14.46
N HIS A 119 -6.45 13.44 14.86
CA HIS A 119 -5.97 12.21 15.52
C HIS A 119 -5.16 12.42 16.83
N SER A 120 -5.45 13.48 17.60
CA SER A 120 -4.70 13.82 18.82
C SER A 120 -3.22 14.11 18.58
N ILE A 121 -2.87 14.65 17.41
CA ILE A 121 -1.53 15.16 17.15
C ILE A 121 -1.27 16.34 18.10
N LYS A 122 -0.18 16.23 18.85
CA LYS A 122 0.23 17.24 19.83
C LYS A 122 1.18 18.23 19.16
N THR A 123 0.81 19.51 19.15
CA THR A 123 1.54 20.53 18.39
C THR A 123 1.96 21.67 19.32
N LEU A 124 3.20 22.14 19.20
CA LEU A 124 3.65 23.31 19.93
C LEU A 124 3.44 24.56 19.09
N LYS A 125 2.85 25.59 19.71
CA LYS A 125 2.82 26.91 19.11
C LYS A 125 3.93 27.74 19.74
N LEU A 126 4.90 28.11 18.92
CA LEU A 126 6.06 28.83 19.38
C LEU A 126 5.84 30.32 19.18
N LYS A 127 6.29 31.13 20.15
CA LYS A 127 6.39 32.57 19.94
C LYS A 127 7.70 32.79 19.20
N ASN A 128 7.60 33.12 17.91
CA ASN A 128 8.71 33.75 17.24
C ASN A 128 8.41 35.24 17.05
N GLN A 129 9.42 36.09 17.19
CA GLN A 129 9.27 37.55 17.04
C GLN A 129 8.89 37.95 15.60
N GLU A 130 9.12 37.08 14.62
CA GLU A 130 8.86 37.35 13.19
C GLU A 130 7.79 36.45 12.54
N SER A 131 7.35 35.36 13.16
CA SER A 131 6.25 34.54 12.62
C SER A 131 5.58 33.68 13.69
N ASN A 132 4.27 33.49 13.59
CA ASN A 132 3.56 32.45 14.32
C ASN A 132 3.90 31.08 13.72
N SER A 133 5.12 30.58 13.96
CA SER A 133 5.51 29.24 13.55
C SER A 133 5.03 28.22 14.58
N SER A 134 4.43 27.14 14.08
CA SER A 134 4.02 25.98 14.88
C SER A 134 4.89 24.80 14.51
N ILE A 135 5.31 24.03 15.51
CA ILE A 135 6.20 22.89 15.32
C ILE A 135 5.52 21.66 15.86
N LEU A 136 5.52 20.63 15.02
CA LEU A 136 5.02 19.32 15.37
C LEU A 136 6.11 18.61 16.18
N ILE A 137 5.80 18.31 17.44
CA ILE A 137 6.63 17.43 18.26
C ILE A 137 6.00 16.05 18.26
N TYR A 138 6.68 15.12 17.60
CA TYR A 138 6.21 13.74 17.45
C TYR A 138 6.55 12.85 18.65
N ARG A 139 7.22 13.37 19.68
CA ARG A 139 7.54 12.65 20.92
C ARG A 139 6.56 12.97 22.06
N PRO A 140 5.73 12.01 22.51
CA PRO A 140 4.72 12.25 23.55
C PRO A 140 5.32 12.63 24.91
N ASP A 141 6.49 12.11 25.22
CA ASP A 141 7.21 12.34 26.47
C ASP A 141 7.89 13.71 26.50
N LEU A 142 8.47 14.15 25.38
CA LEU A 142 8.93 15.54 25.24
C LEU A 142 7.77 16.52 25.43
N TYR A 143 6.60 16.23 24.86
CA TYR A 143 5.42 17.08 25.06
C TYR A 143 5.01 17.22 26.53
N GLY A 144 5.04 16.13 27.30
CA GLY A 144 4.73 16.16 28.74
C GLY A 144 5.79 16.87 29.57
N PHE A 145 7.02 16.94 29.06
CA PHE A 145 8.14 17.62 29.72
C PHE A 145 8.10 19.14 29.54
N LEU A 146 7.68 19.62 28.38
CA LEU A 146 7.75 21.03 27.98
C LEU A 146 6.73 21.91 28.71
N GLN A 147 7.15 23.13 29.03
CA GLN A 147 6.34 24.11 29.74
C GLN A 147 6.35 25.46 29.02
N LYS A 148 5.26 26.23 29.21
CA LYS A 148 5.21 27.61 28.70
C LYS A 148 6.37 28.40 29.28
N GLY A 149 7.10 29.08 28.40
CA GLY A 149 8.27 29.87 28.77
C GLY A 149 9.62 29.16 28.62
N ASP A 150 9.65 27.85 28.33
CA ASP A 150 10.89 27.19 27.95
C ASP A 150 11.40 27.74 26.60
N SER A 151 12.72 27.79 26.43
CA SER A 151 13.34 28.10 25.14
C SER A 151 13.75 26.81 24.44
N ILE A 152 13.34 26.65 23.19
CA ILE A 152 13.65 25.47 22.38
C ILE A 152 14.59 25.88 21.25
N VAL A 153 15.66 25.09 21.09
CA VAL A 153 16.55 25.14 19.94
C VAL A 153 16.57 23.79 19.24
N LYS A 154 16.29 23.79 17.94
CA LYS A 154 16.44 22.62 17.07
C LYS A 154 17.15 23.08 15.82
N LEU A 155 18.33 22.51 15.58
CA LEU A 155 19.14 22.84 14.42
C LEU A 155 18.71 22.01 13.21
N LYS A 156 18.80 22.62 12.02
CA LYS A 156 18.67 21.87 10.76
C LYS A 156 19.70 20.72 10.74
N THR A 157 19.33 19.59 10.14
CA THR A 157 20.05 18.32 10.06
C THR A 157 20.34 17.60 11.38
N SER A 158 20.10 18.24 12.53
CA SER A 158 20.25 17.60 13.83
C SER A 158 18.99 16.83 14.21
N PRO A 159 19.12 15.58 14.69
CA PRO A 159 18.00 14.87 15.30
C PRO A 159 17.66 15.40 16.70
N ASN A 160 18.52 16.25 17.27
CA ASN A 160 18.42 16.69 18.65
C ASN A 160 17.55 17.94 18.82
N ILE A 161 16.77 17.95 19.89
CA ILE A 161 16.05 19.11 20.40
C ILE A 161 16.66 19.49 21.74
N GLN A 162 17.07 20.75 21.85
CA GLN A 162 17.60 21.34 23.06
C GLN A 162 16.53 22.19 23.72
N VAL A 163 16.36 22.00 25.02
CA VAL A 163 15.39 22.74 25.84
C VAL A 163 16.15 23.42 26.96
N PHE A 164 15.93 24.72 27.09
CA PHE A 164 16.50 25.56 28.14
C PHE A 164 15.37 26.03 29.05
N ARG A 165 15.48 25.71 30.34
CA ARG A 165 14.55 26.13 31.38
C ARG A 165 15.34 26.76 32.51
N GLU A 166 15.19 28.07 32.66
CA GLU A 166 15.96 28.85 33.65
C GLU A 166 17.47 28.61 33.44
N GLU A 167 18.14 27.98 34.40
CA GLU A 167 19.57 27.64 34.34
C GLU A 167 19.84 26.18 33.88
N ASN A 168 18.79 25.41 33.61
CA ASN A 168 18.89 24.00 33.25
C ASN A 168 18.87 23.77 31.74
N PHE A 169 19.66 22.79 31.30
CA PHE A 169 19.75 22.34 29.92
C PHE A 169 19.34 20.88 29.77
N PHE A 170 18.47 20.61 28.81
CA PHE A 170 18.01 19.26 28.47
C PHE A 170 18.18 19.02 26.98
N ASN A 171 18.68 17.83 26.62
CA ASN A 171 18.86 17.42 25.23
C ASN A 171 18.07 16.14 24.98
N PHE A 172 17.23 16.16 23.94
CA PHE A 172 16.40 15.04 23.53
C PHE A 172 16.79 14.63 22.13
N GLU A 173 17.24 13.39 21.98
CA GLU A 173 17.47 12.80 20.67
C GLU A 173 16.18 12.22 20.11
N VAL A 174 15.88 12.54 18.84
CA VAL A 174 14.78 11.96 18.09
C VAL A 174 15.34 10.90 17.15
N LEU A 175 15.04 9.63 17.43
CA LEU A 175 15.62 8.52 16.69
C LEU A 175 14.83 8.26 15.41
N LYS A 176 15.53 8.05 14.29
CA LYS A 176 14.91 7.73 12.99
C LYS A 176 13.94 6.54 13.08
N LYS A 177 14.27 5.51 13.87
CA LYS A 177 13.45 4.31 14.09
C LYS A 177 12.09 4.59 14.76
N GLU A 178 11.91 5.76 15.37
CA GLU A 178 10.61 6.19 15.93
C GLU A 178 9.64 6.62 14.82
N PHE A 179 10.16 6.94 13.63
CA PHE A 179 9.41 7.38 12.46
C PHE A 179 9.40 6.32 11.37
N CYS A 180 10.57 5.79 11.02
CA CYS A 180 10.73 4.73 10.04
C CYS A 180 10.61 3.36 10.71
N GLN A 181 9.77 2.48 10.17
CA GLN A 181 9.88 1.05 10.45
C GLN A 181 11.11 0.51 9.70
N GLU A 182 12.21 0.30 10.42
CA GLU A 182 13.40 -0.41 9.92
C GLU A 182 13.33 -1.91 10.23
#